data_AF-A0A2S6ZPI6-F1
#
_entry.id   AF-A0A2S6ZPI6-F1
#
_cell.length_a   1.000
_cell.length_b   1.000
_cell.length_c   1.000
_cell.angle_alpha   90.00
_cell.angle_beta   90.00
_cell.angle_gamma   90.00
#
_symmetry.space_group_name_H-M   'P 1'
#
loop_
_entity.id
_entity.type
_entity.pdbx_description
1 polymer ?
#
loop_
_entity_poly.entity_id
_entity_poly.type
_entity_poly.pdbx_seq_one_letter_code
_entity_poly.pdbx_strand_id
1 'polypeptide(L)'
;MKNSVSRFQGKSFGWGFILFIGLFSASAFWGESVGLSKLAAAVLFGVSGFIPFLIQAFTGCALDGAWVARFSRREHPTKYWLLLALSAAIGIGFSYDAYSTYMEAAHVAA
;
A
#
# COMPACT_ATOMS: atom_id res chain seq x y z
N MET A 1 15.27 19.56 -24.29
CA MET A 1 14.14 18.62 -24.09
C MET A 1 13.18 19.26 -23.12
N LYS A 2 11.89 19.41 -23.48
CA LYS A 2 10.89 20.03 -22.59
C LYS A 2 10.72 19.10 -21.38
N ASN A 3 11.12 19.56 -20.20
CA ASN A 3 10.87 18.87 -18.93
C ASN A 3 9.35 18.81 -18.72
N SER A 4 8.69 17.78 -19.27
CA SER A 4 7.30 17.52 -18.95
C SER A 4 7.26 16.90 -17.56
N VAL A 5 7.03 17.77 -16.59
CA VAL A 5 6.59 17.44 -15.23
C VAL A 5 5.50 16.37 -15.34
N SER A 6 5.58 15.32 -14.53
CA SER A 6 4.54 14.28 -14.53
C SER A 6 3.18 14.93 -14.25
N ARG A 7 2.14 14.54 -15.01
CA ARG A 7 0.75 15.00 -14.79
C ARG A 7 0.27 14.79 -13.35
N PHE A 8 0.90 13.89 -12.61
CA PHE A 8 0.55 13.52 -11.25
C PHE A 8 1.36 14.26 -10.18
N GLN A 9 2.43 14.95 -10.55
CA GLN A 9 3.26 15.69 -9.59
C GLN A 9 2.44 16.83 -8.95
N GLY A 10 2.52 16.93 -7.63
CA GLY A 10 1.74 17.84 -6.79
C GLY A 10 0.33 17.36 -6.44
N LYS A 11 -0.15 16.23 -6.99
CA LYS A 11 -1.49 15.73 -6.67
C LYS A 11 -1.52 14.96 -5.34
N SER A 12 -2.60 15.18 -4.59
CA SER A 12 -2.89 14.41 -3.38
C SER A 12 -3.51 13.06 -3.72
N PHE A 13 -3.04 12.02 -3.04
CA PHE A 13 -3.58 10.67 -3.02
C PHE A 13 -4.11 10.32 -1.63
N GLY A 14 -4.65 11.31 -0.90
CA GLY A 14 -5.27 11.09 0.41
C GLY A 14 -6.42 10.07 0.39
N TRP A 15 -7.09 9.88 -0.76
CA TRP A 15 -8.05 8.79 -0.95
C TRP A 15 -7.39 7.41 -0.81
N GLY A 16 -6.14 7.25 -1.25
CA GLY A 16 -5.36 6.03 -1.11
C GLY A 16 -4.98 5.77 0.34
N PHE A 17 -4.69 6.82 1.10
CA PHE A 17 -4.48 6.72 2.55
C PHE A 17 -5.75 6.26 3.29
N ILE A 18 -6.91 6.85 2.95
CA ILE A 18 -8.20 6.45 3.52
C ILE A 18 -8.49 4.98 3.19
N LEU A 19 -8.25 4.56 1.95
CA LEU A 19 -8.41 3.17 1.53
C LEU A 19 -7.47 2.25 2.32
N PHE A 20 -6.19 2.62 2.45
CA PHE A 20 -5.21 1.89 3.25
C PHE A 20 -5.66 1.70 4.69
N ILE A 21 -6.03 2.78 5.38
CA ILE A 21 -6.50 2.71 6.77
C ILE A 21 -7.78 1.89 6.88
N GLY A 22 -8.74 2.09 5.97
CA GLY A 22 -10.01 1.37 5.98
C GLY A 22 -9.79 -0.13 5.84
N LEU A 23 -8.98 -0.56 4.87
CA LEU A 23 -8.66 -1.96 4.64
C LEU A 23 -7.85 -2.56 5.80
N PHE A 24 -6.80 -1.88 6.25
CA PHE A 24 -6.00 -2.33 7.39
C PHE A 24 -6.85 -2.46 8.65
N SER A 25 -7.67 -1.44 8.94
CA SER A 25 -8.50 -1.41 10.15
C SER A 25 -9.57 -2.50 10.15
N ALA A 26 -10.25 -2.68 9.01
CA ALA A 26 -11.21 -3.77 8.84
C ALA A 26 -10.53 -5.13 9.01
N SER A 27 -9.36 -5.32 8.41
CA SER A 27 -8.66 -6.60 8.46
C SER A 27 -8.10 -6.92 9.85
N ALA A 28 -7.67 -5.90 10.60
CA ALA A 28 -6.94 -6.08 11.86
C ALA A 28 -7.82 -6.00 13.13
N PHE A 29 -8.94 -5.26 13.12
CA PHE A 29 -9.65 -4.94 14.36
C PHE A 29 -11.11 -5.37 14.40
N TRP A 30 -11.90 -5.02 13.38
CA TRP A 30 -13.36 -5.13 13.47
C TRP A 30 -14.01 -5.98 12.37
N GLY A 31 -13.22 -6.48 11.42
CA GLY A 31 -13.71 -7.30 10.31
C GLY A 31 -14.44 -8.56 10.78
N GLU A 32 -13.91 -9.25 11.78
CA GLU A 32 -14.54 -10.45 12.32
C GLU A 32 -15.95 -10.16 12.89
N SER A 33 -16.11 -9.02 13.56
CA SER A 33 -17.40 -8.58 14.12
C SER A 33 -18.47 -8.31 13.05
N VAL A 34 -18.06 -8.06 11.80
CA VAL A 34 -18.97 -7.85 10.66
C VAL A 34 -19.01 -9.05 9.71
N GLY A 35 -18.48 -10.20 10.11
CA GLY A 35 -18.54 -11.44 9.35
C GLY A 35 -17.43 -11.62 8.30
N LEU A 36 -16.35 -10.86 8.38
CA LEU A 36 -15.18 -11.04 7.53
C LEU A 36 -14.45 -12.33 7.92
N SER A 37 -14.27 -13.25 6.98
CA SER A 37 -13.50 -14.47 7.23
C SER A 37 -12.02 -14.16 7.44
N LYS A 38 -11.31 -14.98 8.22
CA LYS A 38 -9.85 -14.85 8.41
C LYS A 38 -9.09 -14.85 7.09
N LEU A 39 -9.55 -15.64 6.11
CA LEU A 39 -8.99 -15.65 4.76
C LEU A 39 -9.17 -14.28 4.06
N ALA A 40 -10.37 -13.72 4.10
CA ALA A 40 -10.65 -12.41 3.52
C ALA A 40 -9.86 -11.29 4.23
N ALA A 41 -9.76 -11.36 5.56
CA ALA A 41 -8.94 -10.44 6.35
C ALA A 41 -7.47 -10.51 5.95
N ALA A 42 -6.90 -11.71 5.81
CA ALA A 42 -5.51 -11.90 5.36
C ALA A 42 -5.28 -11.28 3.96
N VAL A 43 -6.19 -11.52 3.01
CA VAL A 43 -6.09 -10.93 1.66
C VAL A 43 -6.14 -9.40 1.71
N LEU A 44 -7.09 -8.83 2.45
CA LEU A 44 -7.25 -7.38 2.57
C LEU A 44 -6.05 -6.73 3.27
N PHE A 45 -5.47 -7.41 4.26
CA PHE A 45 -4.24 -7.00 4.92
C PHE A 45 -3.09 -6.94 3.91
N GLY A 46 -2.83 -8.01 3.18
CA GLY A 46 -1.78 -8.06 2.15
C GLY A 46 -1.95 -6.99 1.07
N VAL A 47 -3.17 -6.83 0.54
CA VAL A 47 -3.47 -5.81 -0.49
C VAL A 47 -3.25 -4.39 0.04
N SER A 48 -3.64 -4.11 1.28
CA SER A 48 -3.51 -2.77 1.87
C SER A 48 -2.07 -2.27 1.88
N GLY A 49 -1.11 -3.13 2.23
CA GLY A 49 0.32 -2.78 2.30
C GLY A 49 0.93 -2.36 0.96
N PHE A 50 0.36 -2.79 -0.17
CA PHE A 50 0.84 -2.45 -1.51
C PHE A 50 0.25 -1.16 -2.10
N ILE A 51 -0.78 -0.58 -1.49
CA ILE A 51 -1.40 0.66 -1.98
C ILE A 51 -0.36 1.77 -2.27
N PRO A 52 0.55 2.13 -1.34
CA PRO A 52 1.53 3.18 -1.61
C PRO A 52 2.47 2.81 -2.77
N PHE A 53 2.86 1.53 -2.89
CA PHE A 53 3.69 1.05 -4.00
C PHE A 53 2.96 1.19 -5.34
N LEU A 54 1.70 0.73 -5.42
CA LEU A 54 0.90 0.77 -6.64
C LEU A 54 0.70 2.21 -7.14
N ILE A 55 0.39 3.13 -6.24
CA ILE A 55 0.25 4.55 -6.57
C ILE A 55 1.56 5.11 -7.15
N GLN A 56 2.69 4.82 -6.52
CA GLN A 56 3.98 5.35 -6.98
C GLN A 56 4.43 4.74 -8.29
N ALA A 57 4.26 3.42 -8.46
CA ALA A 57 4.57 2.70 -9.69
C ALA A 57 3.73 3.19 -10.87
N PHE A 58 2.43 3.41 -10.66
CA PHE A 58 1.50 3.87 -11.69
C PHE A 58 1.73 5.34 -12.08
N THR A 59 1.91 6.22 -11.09
CA THR A 59 2.04 7.67 -11.32
C THR A 59 3.44 8.10 -11.75
N GLY A 60 4.45 7.23 -11.54
CA GLY A 60 5.85 7.56 -11.72
C GLY A 60 6.34 8.67 -10.79
N CYS A 61 5.63 8.88 -9.67
CA CYS A 61 5.95 9.89 -8.66
C CYS A 61 5.94 9.24 -7.28
N ALA A 62 6.97 9.49 -6.47
CA ALA A 62 7.00 9.04 -5.10
C ALA A 62 6.16 9.95 -4.20
N LEU A 63 5.50 9.32 -3.22
CA LEU A 63 4.64 9.98 -2.25
C LEU A 63 5.49 10.52 -1.09
N ASP A 64 5.11 11.67 -0.55
CA ASP A 64 5.61 12.15 0.74
C ASP A 64 4.77 11.58 1.91
N GLY A 65 5.11 11.99 3.15
CA GLY A 65 4.37 11.57 4.35
C GLY A 65 2.91 12.06 4.38
N ALA A 66 2.53 13.04 3.54
CA ALA A 66 1.17 13.52 3.39
C ALA A 66 0.43 12.86 2.22
N TRP A 67 0.98 11.80 1.64
CA TRP A 67 0.42 11.09 0.48
C TRP A 67 0.24 11.99 -0.76
N VAL A 68 1.13 12.98 -0.93
CA VAL A 68 1.20 13.84 -2.10
C VAL A 68 2.33 13.36 -3.01
N ALA A 69 2.06 13.22 -4.30
CA ALA A 69 3.05 12.84 -5.29
C ALA A 69 4.05 13.98 -5.54
N ARG A 70 5.22 13.97 -4.87
CA ARG A 70 6.19 15.08 -4.95
C ARG A 70 7.40 14.81 -5.82
N PHE A 71 7.94 13.59 -5.77
CA PHE A 71 9.23 13.30 -6.39
C PHE A 71 9.03 12.47 -7.65
N SER A 72 9.11 13.12 -8.83
CA SER A 72 8.97 12.40 -10.09
C SER A 72 10.21 11.54 -10.40
N ARG A 73 10.00 10.41 -11.07
CA ARG A 73 11.09 9.52 -11.53
C ARG A 73 12.11 10.21 -12.44
N ARG A 74 11.70 11.29 -13.12
CA ARG A 74 12.55 12.04 -14.07
C ARG A 74 13.39 13.12 -13.39
N GLU A 75 12.80 13.89 -12.48
CA GLU A 75 13.49 14.99 -11.80
C GLU A 75 14.28 14.52 -10.58
N HIS A 76 13.77 13.50 -9.88
CA HIS A 76 14.35 12.99 -8.64
C HIS A 76 14.44 11.46 -8.64
N PRO A 77 15.20 10.85 -9.57
CA PRO A 77 15.22 9.39 -9.78
C PRO A 77 15.61 8.62 -8.52
N THR A 78 16.66 9.05 -7.81
CA THR A 78 17.15 8.36 -6.61
C THR A 78 16.11 8.35 -5.49
N LYS A 79 15.46 9.49 -5.22
CA LYS A 79 14.40 9.58 -4.20
C LYS A 79 13.18 8.76 -4.61
N TYR A 80 12.80 8.80 -5.88
CA TYR A 80 11.70 8.00 -6.40
C TYR A 80 11.93 6.50 -6.15
N TRP A 81 13.09 5.98 -6.55
CA TRP A 81 13.38 4.55 -6.40
C TRP A 81 13.51 4.12 -4.94
N LEU A 82 14.12 4.96 -4.10
CA LEU A 82 14.23 4.68 -2.66
C LEU A 82 12.85 4.58 -2.01
N LEU A 83 11.96 5.54 -2.28
CA LEU A 83 10.61 5.54 -1.70
C LEU A 83 9.72 4.44 -2.28
N LEU A 84 9.88 4.12 -3.57
CA LEU A 84 9.22 2.98 -4.19
C LEU A 84 9.67 1.66 -3.56
N ALA A 85 10.98 1.49 -3.34
CA ALA A 85 11.54 0.30 -2.70
C ALA A 85 11.08 0.19 -1.24
N LEU A 86 11.05 1.29 -0.50
CA LEU A 86 10.50 1.34 0.85
C LEU A 86 9.03 0.90 0.87
N SER A 87 8.25 1.36 -0.11
CA SER A 87 6.82 1.00 -0.20
C SER A 87 6.63 -0.47 -0.59
N ALA A 88 7.50 -1.01 -1.44
CA ALA A 88 7.53 -2.44 -1.72
C ALA A 88 7.89 -3.25 -0.48
N ALA A 89 8.87 -2.80 0.32
CA ALA A 89 9.26 -3.46 1.57
C ALA A 89 8.11 -3.48 2.59
N ILE A 90 7.35 -2.38 2.70
CA ILE A 90 6.12 -2.34 3.51
C ILE A 90 5.11 -3.37 3.01
N GLY A 91 4.84 -3.41 1.69
CA GLY A 91 3.92 -4.40 1.10
C GLY A 91 4.35 -5.85 1.34
N ILE A 92 5.66 -6.13 1.30
CA ILE A 92 6.21 -7.45 1.63
C ILE A 92 5.97 -7.79 3.11
N GLY A 93 6.20 -6.83 4.03
CA GLY A 93 5.91 -7.01 5.45
C GLY A 93 4.45 -7.36 5.71
N PHE A 94 3.53 -6.62 5.10
CA PHE A 94 2.08 -6.91 5.19
C PHE A 94 1.73 -8.26 4.57
N SER A 95 2.43 -8.68 3.52
CA SER A 95 2.21 -10.01 2.91
C SER A 95 2.66 -11.14 3.81
N TYR A 96 3.76 -10.94 4.56
CA TYR A 96 4.20 -11.90 5.56
C TYR A 96 3.18 -12.05 6.68
N ASP A 97 2.65 -10.93 7.20
CA ASP A 97 1.61 -10.93 8.24
C ASP A 97 0.28 -11.51 7.73
N ALA A 98 -0.07 -11.26 6.46
CA ALA A 98 -1.21 -11.90 5.82
C ALA A 98 -1.02 -13.42 5.74
N TYR A 99 0.18 -13.87 5.37
CA TYR A 99 0.50 -15.29 5.26
C TYR A 99 0.47 -15.99 6.63
N SER A 100 1.01 -15.38 7.69
CA SER A 100 0.95 -15.94 9.04
C SER A 100 -0.49 -16.09 9.52
N THR A 101 -1.33 -15.05 9.33
CA THR A 101 -2.76 -15.09 9.66
C THR A 101 -3.50 -16.18 8.89
N TYR A 102 -3.17 -16.38 7.60
CA TYR A 102 -3.71 -17.45 6.79
C TYR A 102 -3.34 -18.83 7.33
N MET A 103 -2.07 -19.05 7.70
CA MET A 103 -1.60 -20.32 8.25
C MET A 103 -2.28 -20.64 9.58
N GLU A 104 -2.46 -19.66 10.46
CA GLU A 104 -3.22 -19.84 11.70
C GLU A 104 -4.67 -20.24 11.43
N ALA A 105 -5.33 -19.58 10.48
CA ALA A 105 -6.69 -19.91 10.08
C ALA A 105 -6.80 -21.33 9.51
N ALA A 106 -5.81 -21.75 8.70
CA ALA A 106 -5.77 -23.08 8.10
C ALA A 106 -5.52 -24.18 9.14
N HIS A 107 -4.70 -23.93 10.15
CA HIS A 107 -4.44 -24.90 11.23
C HIS A 107 -5.62 -25.09 12.19
N VAL A 108 -6.43 -24.05 12.42
CA VAL A 108 -7.63 -24.16 13.26
C VAL A 108 -8.78 -24.90 12.55
N ALA A 109 -8.76 -24.98 11.22
CA ALA A 109 -9.77 -25.66 10.42
C ALA A 109 -9.48 -27.15 10.15
N ALA A 110 -8.31 -27.67 10.54
CA ALA A 110 -7.87 -29.05 10.38
C ALA A 110 -7.99 -29.84 11.69
#